data_AF-A0A9E3T247-F1
#
_entry.id   AF-A0A9E3T247-F1
#
_cell.length_a   1.000
_cell.length_b   1.000
_cell.length_c   1.000
_cell.angle_alpha   90.00
_cell.angle_beta   90.00
_cell.angle_gamma   90.00
#
_symmetry.space_group_name_H-M   'P 1'
#
loop_
_entity.id
_entity.type
_entity.pdbx_description
1 polymer ?
#
loop_
_entity_poly.entity_id
_entity_poly.type
_entity_poly.pdbx_seq_one_letter_code
_entity_poly.pdbx_strand_id
1 'polypeptide(L)'
;MNSVYSPSYFVSDNRIYQILGFGAQLTDFFDKFKQLREEDQDFWRRIAERIWLTDTFFYNVVLDYKYEDSFAFTRNSSIQNFGFQIQGLELYLLCTCLDAIANKFAHHKPLDYEAWLTAKNHDRNDERQQRDDSIRKLLSEFDKEHLHTDTGFLKANKKVFELYKKSYGGLGQNFRKLFYELPQALKKVLLDTYLIVESSSAPWSSESVAQDWSQKENDNRLRAITDYLWEFRRNQFTHGLEVNPSSSQWLSYRNQNGKQIWVLCRNEYEPWLIRTVIVTLCQKDLGYDRGDVFFERYRIYKYRQSTFRQVCYDLDWNRSWIPKFIQILANQTNSETLQAFHHNPLSTFDIESISTLVRDQLLEENSQYEQSLKSWLEAYLRETQRLNEQISQFNAQYPSGSRLEDRKQAARVFLAQLTNSLAYKTYVDGKQTEIFIDNIPIILFDHFTKVG
;
A
#
# COMPACT_ATOMS: atom_id res chain seq x y z
N MET A 1 37.99 -15.97 0.66
CA MET A 1 37.41 -14.77 0.01
C MET A 1 36.97 -15.16 -1.39
N ASN A 2 35.79 -14.70 -1.82
CA ASN A 2 35.09 -14.99 -3.09
C ASN A 2 34.16 -16.22 -3.10
N SER A 3 33.11 -16.18 -2.29
CA SER A 3 31.78 -16.60 -2.76
C SER A 3 30.99 -15.33 -3.06
N VAL A 4 31.11 -14.87 -4.31
CA VAL A 4 30.26 -13.81 -4.85
C VAL A 4 28.82 -14.32 -4.72
N TYR A 5 27.99 -13.57 -3.98
CA TYR A 5 26.55 -13.76 -3.93
C TYR A 5 26.02 -13.86 -5.36
N SER A 6 25.61 -15.05 -5.78
CA SER A 6 24.84 -15.22 -7.01
C SER A 6 23.47 -14.56 -6.79
N PRO A 7 23.08 -13.54 -7.56
CA PRO A 7 21.81 -12.86 -7.39
C PRO A 7 20.70 -13.73 -8.00
N SER A 8 20.29 -14.78 -7.31
CA SER A 8 19.08 -15.55 -7.64
C SER A 8 17.80 -14.93 -7.05
N TYR A 9 17.81 -13.63 -6.79
CA TYR A 9 16.65 -12.86 -6.29
C TYR A 9 15.77 -12.30 -7.42
N PHE A 10 15.93 -12.78 -8.65
CA PHE A 10 15.03 -12.40 -9.72
C PHE A 10 13.63 -12.95 -9.43
N VAL A 11 12.65 -12.05 -9.50
CA VAL A 11 11.24 -12.45 -9.46
C VAL A 11 11.01 -13.43 -10.61
N SER A 12 10.56 -14.64 -10.29
CA SER A 12 10.29 -15.65 -11.32
C SER A 12 9.26 -15.14 -12.33
N ASP A 13 9.35 -15.61 -13.58
CA ASP A 13 8.40 -15.23 -14.63
C ASP A 13 6.93 -15.44 -14.17
N ASN A 14 6.66 -16.49 -13.40
CA ASN A 14 5.35 -16.73 -12.77
C ASN A 14 4.88 -15.61 -11.83
N ARG A 15 5.80 -15.00 -11.08
CA ARG A 15 5.47 -13.92 -10.16
C ARG A 15 5.34 -12.57 -10.88
N ILE A 16 6.05 -12.37 -11.99
CA ILE A 16 5.77 -11.23 -12.90
C ILE A 16 4.33 -11.32 -13.41
N TYR A 17 3.89 -12.50 -13.84
CA TYR A 17 2.50 -12.73 -14.25
C TYR A 17 1.51 -12.44 -13.12
N GLN A 18 1.75 -12.89 -11.89
CA GLN A 18 0.86 -12.63 -10.75
C GLN A 18 0.68 -11.14 -10.45
N ILE A 19 1.66 -10.31 -10.81
CA ILE A 19 1.66 -8.88 -10.53
C ILE A 19 1.13 -8.07 -11.72
N LEU A 20 1.69 -8.30 -12.91
CA LEU A 20 1.40 -7.52 -14.11
C LEU A 20 0.33 -8.17 -15.00
N GLY A 21 0.26 -9.51 -15.00
CA GLY A 21 -0.65 -10.31 -15.81
C GLY A 21 -2.00 -10.59 -15.16
N PHE A 22 -2.36 -9.92 -14.05
CA PHE A 22 -3.59 -10.23 -13.33
C PHE A 22 -4.83 -10.25 -14.25
N GLY A 23 -5.54 -11.37 -14.20
CA GLY A 23 -6.73 -11.66 -15.00
C GLY A 23 -6.47 -11.95 -16.48
N ALA A 24 -5.25 -11.85 -17.00
CA ALA A 24 -4.89 -12.36 -18.33
C ALA A 24 -4.83 -13.88 -18.30
N GLN A 25 -4.96 -14.54 -19.45
CA GLN A 25 -4.62 -15.96 -19.50
C GLN A 25 -3.09 -16.06 -19.37
N LEU A 26 -2.62 -16.97 -18.51
CA LEU A 26 -1.19 -17.19 -18.25
C LEU A 26 -0.37 -17.35 -19.54
N THR A 27 -0.90 -18.14 -20.47
CA THR A 27 -0.28 -18.38 -21.78
C THR A 27 -0.25 -17.12 -22.63
N ASP A 28 -1.37 -16.40 -22.78
CA ASP A 28 -1.43 -15.13 -23.52
C ASP A 28 -0.44 -14.10 -22.94
N PHE A 29 -0.30 -14.06 -21.61
CA PHE A 29 0.68 -13.19 -20.97
C PHE A 29 2.10 -13.51 -21.30
N PHE A 30 2.51 -14.77 -21.15
CA PHE A 30 3.88 -15.12 -21.49
C PHE A 30 4.17 -14.99 -22.96
N ASP A 31 3.21 -15.26 -23.84
CA ASP A 31 3.39 -15.09 -25.28
C ASP A 31 3.61 -13.62 -25.62
N LYS A 32 2.78 -12.70 -25.13
CA LYS A 32 2.97 -11.25 -25.33
C LYS A 32 4.25 -10.73 -24.67
N PHE A 33 4.55 -11.16 -23.44
CA PHE A 33 5.72 -10.70 -22.71
C PHE A 33 7.03 -11.15 -23.40
N LYS A 34 7.08 -12.40 -23.88
CA LYS A 34 8.25 -12.94 -24.60
C LYS A 34 8.45 -12.32 -25.98
N GLN A 35 7.40 -11.77 -26.59
CA GLN A 35 7.49 -11.04 -27.86
C GLN A 35 8.09 -9.64 -27.71
N LEU A 36 8.19 -9.09 -26.50
CA LEU A 36 8.86 -7.82 -26.25
C LEU A 36 10.37 -7.91 -26.48
N ARG A 37 11.01 -6.78 -26.78
CA ARG A 37 12.48 -6.69 -26.78
C ARG A 37 13.02 -6.97 -25.39
N GLU A 38 14.22 -7.53 -25.28
CA GLU A 38 14.85 -7.88 -23.99
C GLU A 38 14.94 -6.68 -23.04
N GLU A 39 15.24 -5.48 -23.55
CA GLU A 39 15.26 -4.23 -22.77
C GLU A 39 13.88 -3.89 -22.17
N ASP A 40 12.79 -4.13 -22.93
CA ASP A 40 11.43 -3.88 -22.46
C ASP A 40 10.99 -4.96 -21.45
N GLN A 41 11.45 -6.20 -21.60
CA GLN A 41 11.23 -7.26 -20.61
C GLN A 41 11.95 -6.95 -19.29
N ASP A 42 13.22 -6.54 -19.34
CA ASP A 42 14.00 -6.15 -18.15
C ASP A 42 13.38 -4.93 -17.46
N PHE A 43 12.92 -3.95 -18.24
CA PHE A 43 12.17 -2.81 -17.72
C PHE A 43 10.95 -3.26 -16.90
N TRP A 44 10.11 -4.13 -17.46
CA TRP A 44 8.91 -4.61 -16.77
C TRP A 44 9.20 -5.52 -15.57
N ARG A 45 10.27 -6.32 -15.63
CA ARG A 45 10.78 -7.11 -14.49
C ARG A 45 11.09 -6.21 -13.30
N ARG A 46 11.82 -5.12 -13.52
CA ARG A 46 12.17 -4.16 -12.46
C ARG A 46 10.94 -3.47 -11.86
N ILE A 47 9.93 -3.18 -12.67
CA ILE A 47 8.66 -2.64 -12.18
C ILE A 47 7.94 -3.67 -11.30
N ALA A 48 7.82 -4.92 -11.77
CA ALA A 48 7.20 -6.00 -11.01
C ALA A 48 7.93 -6.28 -9.69
N GLU A 49 9.26 -6.27 -9.70
CA GLU A 49 10.10 -6.41 -8.50
C GLU A 49 9.82 -5.34 -7.45
N ARG A 50 9.71 -4.07 -7.86
CA ARG A 50 9.38 -2.97 -6.94
C ARG A 50 7.97 -3.11 -6.39
N ILE A 51 6.99 -3.45 -7.23
CA ILE A 51 5.63 -3.69 -6.77
C ILE A 51 5.61 -4.84 -5.75
N TRP A 52 6.26 -5.96 -6.07
CA TRP A 52 6.38 -7.11 -5.17
C TRP A 52 7.02 -6.73 -3.84
N LEU A 53 8.10 -5.95 -3.86
CA LEU A 53 8.77 -5.47 -2.65
C LEU A 53 7.82 -4.65 -1.79
N THR A 54 7.00 -3.76 -2.39
CA THR A 54 6.00 -3.00 -1.62
C THR A 54 4.85 -3.85 -1.11
N ASP A 55 4.38 -4.85 -1.86
CA ASP A 55 3.40 -5.83 -1.35
C ASP A 55 4.01 -6.60 -0.17
N THR A 56 5.31 -6.94 -0.24
CA THR A 56 6.02 -7.66 0.83
C THR A 56 6.17 -6.81 2.09
N PHE A 57 6.49 -5.50 1.96
CA PHE A 57 6.52 -4.60 3.10
C PHE A 57 5.16 -4.50 3.78
N PHE A 58 4.09 -4.32 2.99
CA PHE A 58 2.75 -4.24 3.54
C PHE A 58 2.36 -5.51 4.30
N TYR A 59 2.55 -6.68 3.67
CA TYR A 59 2.07 -7.92 4.25
C TYR A 59 2.97 -8.48 5.35
N ASN A 60 4.29 -8.42 5.20
CA ASN A 60 5.20 -9.08 6.15
C ASN A 60 5.73 -8.13 7.23
N VAL A 61 5.58 -6.82 7.07
CA VAL A 61 6.06 -5.85 8.05
C VAL A 61 4.86 -5.16 8.69
N VAL A 62 3.99 -4.53 7.92
CA VAL A 62 2.87 -3.77 8.53
C VAL A 62 1.87 -4.67 9.26
N LEU A 63 1.56 -5.87 8.76
CA LEU A 63 0.66 -6.80 9.47
C LEU A 63 1.33 -7.47 10.67
N ASP A 64 2.57 -7.94 10.54
CA ASP A 64 3.33 -8.53 11.66
C ASP A 64 3.47 -7.53 12.83
N TYR A 65 3.77 -6.26 12.54
CA TYR A 65 3.99 -5.23 13.57
C TYR A 65 2.71 -4.73 14.26
N LYS A 66 1.55 -4.70 13.57
CA LYS A 66 0.27 -4.30 14.20
C LYS A 66 -0.11 -5.17 15.40
N TYR A 67 0.39 -6.41 15.45
CA TYR A 67 0.04 -7.37 16.49
C TYR A 67 1.09 -7.48 17.59
N GLU A 68 2.39 -7.30 17.32
CA GLU A 68 3.39 -7.22 18.41
C GLU A 68 3.07 -6.10 19.42
N ASP A 69 2.47 -5.01 18.96
CA ASP A 69 1.99 -3.90 19.80
C ASP A 69 0.86 -4.31 20.77
N SER A 70 0.12 -5.38 20.47
CA SER A 70 -0.92 -5.89 21.39
C SER A 70 -0.35 -6.72 22.56
N PHE A 71 0.94 -7.10 22.50
CA PHE A 71 1.70 -7.61 23.65
C PHE A 71 2.46 -6.49 24.40
N ALA A 72 2.86 -5.42 23.71
CA ALA A 72 3.53 -4.28 24.32
C ALA A 72 2.50 -3.27 24.83
N PHE A 73 2.08 -3.42 26.09
CA PHE A 73 1.19 -2.50 26.82
C PHE A 73 1.70 -1.05 26.97
N THR A 74 2.76 -0.67 26.25
CA THR A 74 3.29 0.68 26.15
C THR A 74 3.01 1.22 24.76
N ARG A 75 2.10 2.22 24.67
CA ARG A 75 1.96 3.13 23.53
C ARG A 75 3.31 3.77 23.20
N ASN A 76 4.16 3.07 22.46
CA ASN A 76 5.48 3.58 22.13
C ASN A 76 5.33 4.35 20.82
N SER A 77 5.47 5.68 20.90
CA SER A 77 5.47 6.59 19.75
C SER A 77 6.49 6.18 18.66
N SER A 78 7.49 5.39 19.00
CA SER A 78 8.45 4.79 18.07
C SER A 78 7.80 3.85 17.04
N ILE A 79 6.72 3.14 17.39
CA ILE A 79 6.09 2.13 16.52
C ILE A 79 5.19 2.81 15.48
N GLN A 80 4.43 3.84 15.89
CA GLN A 80 3.71 4.69 14.94
C GLN A 80 4.69 5.33 13.95
N ASN A 81 5.83 5.84 14.42
CA ASN A 81 6.87 6.41 13.57
C ASN A 81 7.44 5.40 12.57
N PHE A 82 7.62 4.13 12.97
CA PHE A 82 8.12 3.07 12.09
C PHE A 82 7.11 2.70 10.98
N GLY A 83 5.83 2.55 11.33
CA GLY A 83 4.75 2.31 10.36
C GLY A 83 4.63 3.43 9.31
N PHE A 84 4.72 4.70 9.74
CA PHE A 84 4.75 5.84 8.84
C PHE A 84 5.95 5.84 7.90
N GLN A 85 7.13 5.42 8.37
CA GLN A 85 8.33 5.31 7.55
C GLN A 85 8.19 4.22 6.48
N ILE A 86 7.64 3.06 6.82
CA ILE A 86 7.41 1.96 5.86
C ILE A 86 6.40 2.38 4.78
N GLN A 87 5.26 2.95 5.17
CA GLN A 87 4.28 3.43 4.19
C GLN A 87 4.88 4.50 3.28
N GLY A 88 5.68 5.41 3.84
CA GLY A 88 6.44 6.39 3.06
C GLY A 88 7.35 5.70 2.04
N LEU A 89 8.11 4.69 2.46
CA LEU A 89 9.04 3.96 1.58
C LEU A 89 8.28 3.23 0.46
N GLU A 90 7.14 2.61 0.76
CA GLU A 90 6.27 2.00 -0.25
C GLU A 90 5.84 3.03 -1.30
N LEU A 91 5.31 4.17 -0.86
CA LEU A 91 4.86 5.24 -1.76
C LEU A 91 6.00 5.79 -2.60
N TYR A 92 7.18 5.95 -2.01
CA TYR A 92 8.38 6.36 -2.72
C TYR A 92 8.72 5.36 -3.84
N LEU A 93 8.82 4.07 -3.52
CA LEU A 93 9.14 3.03 -4.50
C LEU A 93 8.08 2.95 -5.61
N LEU A 94 6.80 3.07 -5.27
CA LEU A 94 5.71 3.12 -6.25
C LEU A 94 5.80 4.38 -7.13
N CYS A 95 6.12 5.54 -6.56
CA CYS A 95 6.36 6.75 -7.35
C CYS A 95 7.54 6.58 -8.31
N THR A 96 8.62 5.88 -7.91
CA THR A 96 9.73 5.58 -8.85
C THR A 96 9.32 4.64 -9.99
N CYS A 97 8.29 3.80 -9.80
CA CYS A 97 7.71 3.01 -10.89
C CYS A 97 6.96 3.92 -11.86
N LEU A 98 6.17 4.86 -11.35
CA LEU A 98 5.48 5.86 -12.17
C LEU A 98 6.47 6.77 -12.93
N ASP A 99 7.58 7.19 -12.31
CA ASP A 99 8.69 7.89 -12.99
C ASP A 99 9.23 7.08 -14.17
N ALA A 100 9.49 5.79 -13.95
CA ALA A 100 10.04 4.91 -14.97
C ALA A 100 9.06 4.72 -16.13
N ILE A 101 7.77 4.51 -15.83
CA ILE A 101 6.71 4.41 -16.85
C ILE A 101 6.53 5.73 -17.60
N ALA A 102 6.51 6.87 -16.89
CA ALA A 102 6.40 8.19 -17.49
C ALA A 102 7.58 8.49 -18.45
N ASN A 103 8.78 8.03 -18.10
CA ASN A 103 9.96 8.16 -18.95
C ASN A 103 9.98 7.19 -20.13
N LYS A 104 9.34 6.02 -20.04
CA LYS A 104 9.25 5.09 -21.18
C LYS A 104 8.57 5.74 -22.39
N PHE A 105 7.55 6.55 -22.15
CA PHE A 105 6.82 7.32 -23.18
C PHE A 105 7.53 8.60 -23.63
N ALA A 106 8.64 8.96 -22.99
CA ALA A 106 9.51 10.01 -23.49
C ALA A 106 10.34 9.41 -24.65
N HIS A 107 9.76 9.38 -25.86
CA HIS A 107 10.46 8.98 -27.09
C HIS A 107 11.76 9.77 -27.34
N HIS A 108 11.94 10.88 -26.61
CA HIS A 108 13.21 11.53 -26.40
C HIS A 108 13.60 11.31 -24.95
N LYS A 109 14.73 10.64 -24.69
CA LYS A 109 15.43 10.84 -23.40
C LYS A 109 15.40 12.35 -23.14
N PRO A 110 14.81 12.83 -22.03
CA PRO A 110 14.91 14.23 -21.69
C PRO A 110 16.39 14.56 -21.74
N LEU A 111 16.81 15.43 -22.66
CA LEU A 111 18.16 15.98 -22.60
C LEU A 111 18.27 16.61 -21.22
N ASP A 112 19.31 16.29 -20.45
CA ASP A 112 19.54 17.03 -19.22
C ASP A 112 19.59 18.55 -19.54
N TYR A 113 19.32 19.41 -18.56
CA TYR A 113 19.19 20.85 -18.82
C TYR A 113 20.44 21.45 -19.49
N GLU A 114 21.65 20.96 -19.14
CA GLU A 114 22.90 21.42 -19.75
C GLU A 114 23.03 20.91 -21.20
N ALA A 115 22.69 19.65 -21.44
CA ALA A 115 22.62 19.04 -22.76
C ALA A 115 21.53 19.70 -23.61
N TRP A 116 20.41 20.15 -23.04
CA TRP A 116 19.36 20.88 -23.76
C TRP A 116 19.83 22.27 -24.21
N LEU A 117 20.56 22.97 -23.34
CA LEU A 117 21.18 24.26 -23.67
C LEU A 117 22.26 24.12 -24.75
N THR A 118 22.99 22.99 -24.77
CA THR A 118 24.16 22.78 -25.63
C THR A 118 23.90 21.89 -26.85
N ALA A 119 22.75 21.20 -26.92
CA ALA A 119 22.44 20.23 -27.96
C ALA A 119 22.40 20.90 -29.34
N LYS A 120 23.36 20.48 -30.19
CA LYS A 120 23.46 20.87 -31.60
C LYS A 120 22.75 19.89 -32.55
N ASN A 121 22.41 18.68 -32.09
CA ASN A 121 22.06 17.53 -32.95
C ASN A 121 20.61 17.02 -32.82
N HIS A 122 19.65 17.81 -32.32
CA HIS A 122 18.24 17.43 -32.48
C HIS A 122 17.85 17.60 -33.96
N ASP A 123 17.59 16.48 -34.64
CA ASP A 123 17.37 16.30 -36.09
C ASP A 123 16.13 17.02 -36.69
N ARG A 124 15.56 17.99 -35.98
CA ARG A 124 14.47 18.84 -36.48
C ARG A 124 14.91 20.30 -36.38
N ASN A 125 15.40 20.85 -37.50
CA ASN A 125 15.83 22.25 -37.61
C ASN A 125 14.78 23.22 -37.04
N ASP A 126 13.49 22.92 -37.19
CA ASP A 126 12.39 23.76 -36.72
C ASP A 126 12.26 23.82 -35.19
N GLU A 127 12.43 22.70 -34.49
CA GLU A 127 12.32 22.65 -33.01
C GLU A 127 13.52 23.33 -32.34
N ARG A 128 14.72 23.18 -32.92
CA ARG A 128 15.93 23.87 -32.47
C ARG A 128 15.82 25.38 -32.65
N GLN A 129 15.32 25.82 -33.81
CA GLN A 129 15.14 27.24 -34.11
C GLN A 129 14.10 27.86 -33.16
N GLN A 130 12.96 27.19 -32.94
CA GLN A 130 11.93 27.64 -31.98
C GLN A 130 12.46 27.73 -30.55
N ARG A 131 13.31 26.79 -30.10
CA ARG A 131 13.99 26.85 -28.80
C ARG A 131 14.86 28.09 -28.69
N ASP A 132 15.77 28.29 -29.63
CA ASP A 132 16.76 29.38 -29.60
C ASP A 132 16.06 30.74 -29.67
N ASP A 133 15.00 30.86 -30.48
CA ASP A 133 14.18 32.09 -30.59
C ASP A 133 13.40 32.37 -29.30
N SER A 134 12.88 31.33 -28.64
CA SER A 134 12.18 31.47 -27.35
C SER A 134 13.13 31.90 -26.23
N ILE A 135 14.35 31.35 -26.18
CA ILE A 135 15.38 31.76 -25.21
C ILE A 135 15.81 33.20 -25.49
N ARG A 136 16.08 33.57 -26.74
CA ARG A 136 16.47 34.94 -27.13
C ARG A 136 15.39 35.95 -26.77
N LYS A 137 14.13 35.65 -27.07
CA LYS A 137 12.98 36.48 -26.69
C LYS A 137 12.93 36.68 -25.18
N LEU A 138 13.02 35.59 -24.42
CA LEU A 138 12.97 35.63 -22.96
C LEU A 138 14.14 36.42 -22.37
N LEU A 139 15.36 36.25 -22.89
CA LEU A 139 16.54 37.01 -22.47
C LEU A 139 16.46 38.49 -22.85
N SER A 140 15.78 38.84 -23.95
CA SER A 140 15.56 40.24 -24.33
C SER A 140 14.61 41.00 -23.40
N GLU A 141 13.81 40.28 -22.59
CA GLU A 141 12.98 40.87 -21.53
C GLU A 141 13.77 41.23 -20.27
N PHE A 142 15.01 40.76 -20.13
CA PHE A 142 15.91 41.14 -19.06
C PHE A 142 16.89 42.18 -19.59
N ASP A 143 16.93 43.35 -18.96
CA ASP A 143 17.95 44.35 -19.28
C ASP A 143 19.36 43.77 -19.06
N LYS A 144 20.31 44.10 -19.94
CA LYS A 144 21.67 43.58 -19.88
C LYS A 144 22.33 43.90 -18.55
N GLU A 145 22.05 45.07 -17.97
CA GLU A 145 22.54 45.47 -16.65
C GLU A 145 21.98 44.59 -15.52
N HIS A 146 20.74 44.10 -15.65
CA HIS A 146 20.11 43.26 -14.64
C HIS A 146 20.69 41.84 -14.62
N LEU A 147 21.11 41.29 -15.76
CA LEU A 147 21.71 39.95 -15.84
C LEU A 147 23.08 39.83 -15.17
N HIS A 148 23.78 40.96 -14.97
CA HIS A 148 25.07 41.00 -14.27
C HIS A 148 24.95 40.92 -12.74
N THR A 149 23.73 40.96 -12.20
CA THR A 149 23.47 40.76 -10.77
C THR A 149 23.11 39.31 -10.49
N ASP A 150 23.52 38.75 -9.34
CA ASP A 150 23.16 37.39 -8.94
C ASP A 150 21.64 37.17 -8.95
N THR A 151 20.89 38.17 -8.48
CA THR A 151 19.42 38.15 -8.41
C THR A 151 18.77 38.15 -9.79
N GLY A 152 19.30 38.93 -10.73
CA GLY A 152 18.80 38.98 -12.10
C GLY A 152 19.16 37.73 -12.88
N PHE A 153 20.37 37.21 -12.71
CA PHE A 153 20.79 35.92 -13.27
C PHE A 153 19.92 34.77 -12.76
N LEU A 154 19.68 34.68 -11.44
CA LEU A 154 18.79 33.67 -10.84
C LEU A 154 17.35 33.76 -11.41
N LYS A 155 16.80 34.97 -11.55
CA LYS A 155 15.47 35.17 -12.15
C LYS A 155 15.43 34.75 -13.61
N ALA A 156 16.45 35.08 -14.40
CA ALA A 156 16.54 34.70 -15.80
C ALA A 156 16.71 33.19 -15.96
N ASN A 157 17.61 32.57 -15.20
CA ASN A 157 17.82 31.12 -15.22
C ASN A 157 16.54 30.37 -14.79
N LYS A 158 15.82 30.85 -13.77
CA LYS A 158 14.51 30.30 -13.41
C LYS A 158 13.52 30.37 -14.59
N LYS A 159 13.43 31.50 -15.29
CA LYS A 159 12.54 31.65 -16.45
C LYS A 159 12.96 30.75 -17.63
N VAL A 160 14.26 30.61 -17.92
CA VAL A 160 14.78 29.69 -18.96
C VAL A 160 14.50 28.23 -18.59
N PHE A 161 14.67 27.86 -17.32
CA PHE A 161 14.31 26.53 -16.83
C PHE A 161 12.81 26.24 -16.95
N GLU A 162 11.93 27.21 -16.66
CA GLU A 162 10.49 27.06 -16.90
C GLU A 162 10.17 26.88 -18.40
N LEU A 163 10.88 27.57 -19.29
CA LEU A 163 10.74 27.39 -20.73
C LEU A 163 11.20 25.99 -21.18
N TYR A 164 12.33 25.50 -20.66
CA TYR A 164 12.80 24.12 -20.87
C TYR A 164 11.73 23.11 -20.42
N LYS A 165 11.23 23.26 -19.19
CA LYS A 165 10.18 22.42 -18.61
C LYS A 165 8.91 22.41 -19.45
N LYS A 166 8.57 23.54 -20.07
CA LYS A 166 7.42 23.68 -20.99
C LYS A 166 7.66 23.01 -22.34
N SER A 167 8.85 23.16 -22.92
CA SER A 167 9.16 22.77 -24.31
C SER A 167 9.54 21.30 -24.43
N TYR A 168 10.24 20.76 -23.43
CA TYR A 168 10.66 19.35 -23.37
C TYR A 168 9.84 18.56 -22.36
N GLY A 169 8.74 19.16 -21.89
CA GLY A 169 7.71 18.54 -21.06
C GLY A 169 8.29 17.57 -20.05
N GLY A 170 9.19 18.07 -19.21
CA GLY A 170 10.01 17.25 -18.31
C GLY A 170 9.19 16.25 -17.50
N LEU A 171 9.86 15.25 -16.94
CA LEU A 171 9.27 14.07 -16.28
C LEU A 171 7.92 14.27 -15.55
N GLY A 172 7.70 15.39 -14.85
CA GLY A 172 6.41 15.73 -14.25
C GLY A 172 5.22 15.88 -15.21
N GLN A 173 5.39 16.37 -16.45
CA GLN A 173 4.30 16.41 -17.44
C GLN A 173 3.93 15.01 -17.93
N ASN A 174 4.93 14.18 -18.24
CA ASN A 174 4.70 12.78 -18.60
C ASN A 174 4.04 12.03 -17.44
N PHE A 175 4.48 12.29 -16.21
CA PHE A 175 3.86 11.75 -15.01
C PHE A 175 2.38 12.13 -14.91
N ARG A 176 2.03 13.42 -15.08
CA ARG A 176 0.63 13.88 -15.11
C ARG A 176 -0.17 13.20 -16.22
N LYS A 177 0.42 13.08 -17.42
CA LYS A 177 -0.22 12.45 -18.59
C LYS A 177 -0.66 11.01 -18.29
N LEU A 178 0.14 10.24 -17.55
CA LEU A 178 -0.24 8.87 -17.13
C LEU A 178 -1.61 8.84 -16.44
N PHE A 179 -1.89 9.81 -15.56
CA PHE A 179 -3.14 9.86 -14.79
C PHE A 179 -4.34 10.30 -15.65
N TYR A 180 -4.13 11.22 -16.59
CA TYR A 180 -5.15 11.61 -17.56
C TYR A 180 -5.51 10.47 -18.53
N GLU A 181 -4.65 9.47 -18.67
CA GLU A 181 -4.88 8.29 -19.52
C GLU A 181 -5.49 7.09 -18.80
N LEU A 182 -5.73 7.18 -17.48
CA LEU A 182 -6.32 6.10 -16.70
C LEU A 182 -7.79 5.83 -17.08
N PRO A 183 -8.28 4.59 -16.87
CA PRO A 183 -9.70 4.27 -16.93
C PRO A 183 -10.54 5.20 -16.04
N GLN A 184 -11.79 5.46 -16.44
CA GLN A 184 -12.65 6.43 -15.76
C GLN A 184 -13.02 5.98 -14.35
N ALA A 185 -13.22 4.68 -14.13
CA ALA A 185 -13.48 4.12 -12.81
C ALA A 185 -12.31 4.39 -11.85
N LEU A 186 -11.08 4.18 -12.30
CA LEU A 186 -9.89 4.42 -11.48
C LEU A 186 -9.67 5.93 -11.22
N LYS A 187 -9.93 6.80 -12.21
CA LYS A 187 -9.94 8.26 -11.98
C LYS A 187 -10.98 8.64 -10.93
N LYS A 188 -12.20 8.11 -11.02
CA LYS A 188 -13.24 8.37 -10.04
C LYS A 188 -12.81 7.95 -8.64
N VAL A 189 -12.23 6.76 -8.47
CA VAL A 189 -11.70 6.32 -7.17
C VAL A 189 -10.61 7.24 -6.65
N LEU A 190 -9.64 7.64 -7.49
CA LEU A 190 -8.62 8.63 -7.10
C LEU A 190 -9.26 9.94 -6.60
N LEU A 191 -10.24 10.45 -7.33
CA LEU A 191 -10.94 11.69 -7.00
C LEU A 191 -11.73 11.59 -5.68
N ASP A 192 -12.34 10.44 -5.41
CA ASP A 192 -13.15 10.18 -4.22
C ASP A 192 -12.29 9.85 -2.98
N THR A 193 -11.10 9.26 -3.19
CA THR A 193 -10.14 8.93 -2.13
C THR A 193 -9.41 10.17 -1.63
N TYR A 194 -8.88 11.01 -2.52
CA TYR A 194 -8.04 12.13 -2.10
C TYR A 194 -8.85 13.39 -1.85
N LEU A 195 -8.57 14.09 -0.73
CA LEU A 195 -8.94 15.47 -0.49
C LEU A 195 -7.68 16.32 -0.38
N ILE A 196 -7.55 17.35 -1.23
CA ILE A 196 -6.36 18.23 -1.24
C ILE A 196 -6.80 19.68 -1.16
N VAL A 197 -6.29 20.38 -0.14
CA VAL A 197 -6.59 21.80 0.10
C VAL A 197 -5.32 22.60 0.32
N GLU A 198 -5.28 23.78 -0.28
CA GLU A 198 -4.23 24.78 -0.03
C GLU A 198 -4.74 25.71 1.08
N SER A 199 -4.09 25.71 2.23
CA SER A 199 -4.50 26.51 3.39
C SER A 199 -3.33 26.75 4.35
N SER A 200 -3.26 27.95 4.92
CA SER A 200 -2.25 28.29 5.93
C SER A 200 -2.45 27.56 7.26
N SER A 201 -3.66 27.07 7.54
CA SER A 201 -4.00 26.29 8.73
C SER A 201 -4.65 24.95 8.36
N ALA A 202 -4.57 23.98 9.29
CA ALA A 202 -5.18 22.67 9.11
C ALA A 202 -6.69 22.82 8.90
N PRO A 203 -7.30 22.08 7.96
CA PRO A 203 -8.74 22.04 7.85
C PRO A 203 -9.34 21.30 9.06
N TRP A 204 -10.24 21.97 9.78
CA TRP A 204 -10.80 21.44 11.03
C TRP A 204 -11.98 20.48 10.82
N SER A 205 -12.55 20.39 9.60
CA SER A 205 -13.58 19.40 9.25
C SER A 205 -13.34 18.77 7.87
N SER A 206 -13.33 17.44 7.81
CA SER A 206 -13.23 16.67 6.56
C SER A 206 -14.43 16.90 5.65
N GLU A 207 -15.61 17.09 6.22
CA GLU A 207 -16.89 17.23 5.50
C GLU A 207 -16.95 18.52 4.69
N SER A 208 -16.56 19.67 5.29
CA SER A 208 -16.52 20.95 4.56
C SER A 208 -15.52 20.89 3.42
N VAL A 209 -14.32 20.32 3.66
CA VAL A 209 -13.31 20.18 2.59
C VAL A 209 -13.78 19.21 1.51
N ALA A 210 -14.46 18.12 1.88
CA ALA A 210 -15.03 17.19 0.91
C ALA A 210 -16.08 17.86 0.02
N GLN A 211 -16.93 18.72 0.60
CA GLN A 211 -17.90 19.51 -0.15
C GLN A 211 -17.19 20.45 -1.12
N ASP A 212 -16.25 21.27 -0.66
CA ASP A 212 -15.47 22.19 -1.50
C ASP A 212 -14.68 21.45 -2.60
N TRP A 213 -14.10 20.30 -2.26
CA TRP A 213 -13.37 19.45 -3.17
C TRP A 213 -14.28 18.89 -4.27
N SER A 214 -15.49 18.46 -3.93
CA SER A 214 -16.46 17.92 -4.88
C SER A 214 -16.97 18.95 -5.90
N GLN A 215 -16.93 20.25 -5.55
CA GLN A 215 -17.32 21.34 -6.46
C GLN A 215 -16.23 21.71 -7.48
N LYS A 216 -14.98 21.26 -7.28
CA LYS A 216 -13.91 21.51 -8.24
C LYS A 216 -14.06 20.62 -9.47
N GLU A 217 -13.69 21.14 -10.63
CA GLU A 217 -13.60 20.34 -11.86
C GLU A 217 -12.66 19.14 -11.69
N ASN A 218 -13.04 18.00 -12.25
CA ASN A 218 -12.29 16.75 -12.13
C ASN A 218 -10.85 16.86 -12.63
N ASP A 219 -10.59 17.63 -13.69
CA ASP A 219 -9.24 17.82 -14.21
C ASP A 219 -8.33 18.60 -13.25
N ASN A 220 -8.89 19.56 -12.52
CA ASN A 220 -8.17 20.33 -11.51
C ASN A 220 -7.90 19.49 -10.25
N ARG A 221 -8.88 18.67 -9.85
CA ARG A 221 -8.72 17.71 -8.75
C ARG A 221 -7.66 16.66 -9.08
N LEU A 222 -7.72 16.08 -10.27
CA LEU A 222 -6.75 15.08 -10.73
C LEU A 222 -5.35 15.70 -10.82
N ARG A 223 -5.22 16.92 -11.34
CA ARG A 223 -3.95 17.66 -11.34
C ARG A 223 -3.38 17.80 -9.94
N ALA A 224 -4.18 18.25 -8.97
CA ALA A 224 -3.73 18.39 -7.60
C ALA A 224 -3.25 17.05 -6.98
N ILE A 225 -3.92 15.94 -7.29
CA ILE A 225 -3.49 14.59 -6.87
C ILE A 225 -2.13 14.25 -7.49
N THR A 226 -1.97 14.47 -8.80
CA THR A 226 -0.71 14.18 -9.48
C THR A 226 0.44 15.06 -9.00
N ASP A 227 0.18 16.33 -8.72
CA ASP A 227 1.17 17.27 -8.19
C ASP A 227 1.58 16.87 -6.77
N TYR A 228 0.64 16.41 -5.95
CA TYR A 228 0.95 15.85 -4.64
C TYR A 228 1.87 14.62 -4.73
N LEU A 229 1.52 13.63 -5.57
CA LEU A 229 2.34 12.43 -5.72
C LEU A 229 3.74 12.76 -6.26
N TRP A 230 3.81 13.64 -7.25
CA TRP A 230 5.03 14.03 -7.94
C TRP A 230 5.94 14.95 -7.10
N GLU A 231 5.38 15.99 -6.48
CA GLU A 231 6.16 16.99 -5.75
C GLU A 231 6.48 16.55 -4.32
N PHE A 232 5.58 15.80 -3.68
CA PHE A 232 5.74 15.38 -2.29
C PHE A 232 6.15 13.91 -2.15
N ARG A 233 5.28 12.95 -2.50
CA ARG A 233 5.53 11.51 -2.21
C ARG A 233 6.81 10.99 -2.85
N ARG A 234 7.04 11.34 -4.11
CA ARG A 234 8.27 11.02 -4.84
C ARG A 234 9.54 11.59 -4.18
N ASN A 235 9.45 12.79 -3.61
CA ASN A 235 10.60 13.52 -3.08
C ASN A 235 10.80 13.34 -1.58
N GLN A 236 9.88 12.65 -0.90
CA GLN A 236 9.86 12.45 0.56
C GLN A 236 11.20 11.92 1.10
N PHE A 237 11.82 10.94 0.41
CA PHE A 237 13.08 10.32 0.84
C PHE A 237 14.33 10.89 0.18
N THR A 238 14.19 11.53 -0.98
CA THR A 238 15.34 12.01 -1.77
C THR A 238 15.70 13.47 -1.48
N HIS A 239 14.75 14.26 -0.99
CA HIS A 239 14.94 15.69 -0.73
C HIS A 239 14.66 16.07 0.73
N GLY A 240 14.53 15.07 1.61
CA GLY A 240 14.31 15.28 3.05
C GLY A 240 13.05 16.08 3.36
N LEU A 241 11.98 15.93 2.56
CA LEU A 241 10.74 16.66 2.83
C LEU A 241 10.17 16.21 4.17
N GLU A 242 10.08 17.17 5.10
CA GLU A 242 9.48 16.92 6.42
C GLU A 242 8.01 16.52 6.25
N VAL A 243 7.69 15.31 6.72
CA VAL A 243 6.30 14.89 6.90
C VAL A 243 5.90 15.33 8.29
N ASN A 244 4.96 16.28 8.36
CA ASN A 244 4.32 16.66 9.62
C ASN A 244 2.97 15.95 9.71
N PRO A 245 2.90 14.73 10.28
CA PRO A 245 1.63 14.09 10.54
C PRO A 245 0.87 14.94 11.56
N SER A 246 -0.33 15.39 11.20
CA SER A 246 -1.22 16.01 12.20
C SER A 246 -1.87 14.92 13.05
N SER A 247 -2.40 15.31 14.21
CA SER A 247 -3.25 14.45 15.03
C SER A 247 -4.57 14.04 14.35
N SER A 248 -4.87 14.57 13.16
CA SER A 248 -6.16 14.46 12.48
C SER A 248 -6.12 13.66 11.17
N GLN A 249 -5.15 12.77 10.97
CA GLN A 249 -4.92 11.97 9.73
C GLN A 249 -4.52 12.80 8.49
N TRP A 250 -4.50 14.12 8.59
CA TRP A 250 -4.04 14.99 7.51
C TRP A 250 -2.52 14.99 7.42
N LEU A 251 -2.04 14.91 6.19
CA LEU A 251 -0.65 15.15 5.86
C LEU A 251 -0.50 16.58 5.35
N SER A 252 0.57 17.23 5.76
CA SER A 252 0.83 18.61 5.38
C SER A 252 2.23 18.75 4.82
N TYR A 253 2.37 19.54 3.75
CA TYR A 253 3.66 19.86 3.14
C TYR A 253 3.64 21.24 2.49
N ARG A 254 4.82 21.80 2.22
CA ARG A 254 4.95 23.01 1.40
C ARG A 254 5.27 22.63 -0.03
N ASN A 255 4.47 23.10 -0.98
CA ASN A 255 4.75 22.89 -2.39
C ASN A 255 5.93 23.76 -2.87
N GLN A 256 6.31 23.62 -4.15
CA GLN A 256 7.44 24.36 -4.75
C GLN A 256 7.26 25.90 -4.71
N ASN A 257 6.03 26.39 -4.51
CA ASN A 257 5.71 27.80 -4.36
C ASN A 257 5.69 28.27 -2.90
N GLY A 258 6.10 27.42 -1.95
CA GLY A 258 6.12 27.71 -0.52
C GLY A 258 4.74 27.66 0.14
N LYS A 259 3.68 27.31 -0.61
CA LYS A 259 2.32 27.26 -0.10
C LYS A 259 2.06 25.97 0.68
N GLN A 260 1.35 26.09 1.78
CA GLN A 260 0.98 24.97 2.62
C GLN A 260 -0.17 24.20 1.99
N ILE A 261 0.05 22.91 1.74
CA ILE A 261 -0.92 21.96 1.20
C ILE A 261 -1.25 20.94 2.28
N TRP A 262 -2.53 20.62 2.39
CA TRP A 262 -3.07 19.59 3.27
C TRP A 262 -3.72 18.51 2.43
N VAL A 263 -3.39 17.26 2.72
CA VAL A 263 -3.84 16.08 1.98
C VAL A 263 -4.44 15.08 2.96
N LEU A 264 -5.63 14.59 2.66
CA LEU A 264 -6.26 13.46 3.34
C LEU A 264 -6.53 12.36 2.30
N CYS A 265 -6.02 11.17 2.55
CA CYS A 265 -6.35 9.96 1.80
C CYS A 265 -7.45 9.22 2.56
N ARG A 266 -8.68 9.29 2.07
CA ARG A 266 -9.87 8.68 2.67
C ARG A 266 -10.10 7.28 2.14
N ASN A 267 -10.67 6.43 2.98
CA ASN A 267 -11.30 5.16 2.61
C ASN A 267 -10.36 4.06 2.06
N GLU A 268 -9.14 4.38 1.64
CA GLU A 268 -8.22 3.43 1.00
C GLU A 268 -6.78 3.59 1.50
N TYR A 269 -6.06 2.48 1.54
CA TYR A 269 -4.62 2.46 1.79
C TYR A 269 -3.87 3.04 0.59
N GLU A 270 -3.24 4.20 0.76
CA GLU A 270 -2.65 4.95 -0.35
C GLU A 270 -1.70 4.13 -1.25
N PRO A 271 -0.75 3.33 -0.72
CA PRO A 271 0.11 2.49 -1.56
C PRO A 271 -0.66 1.50 -2.43
N TRP A 272 -1.76 0.94 -1.92
CA TRP A 272 -2.59 0.03 -2.69
C TRP A 272 -3.21 0.73 -3.91
N LEU A 273 -3.68 1.97 -3.75
CA LEU A 273 -4.25 2.74 -4.85
C LEU A 273 -3.19 3.05 -5.91
N ILE A 274 -2.00 3.48 -5.50
CA ILE A 274 -0.90 3.77 -6.44
C ILE A 274 -0.40 2.49 -7.13
N ARG A 275 -0.33 1.36 -6.42
CA ARG A 275 -0.02 0.06 -7.01
C ARG A 275 -1.03 -0.33 -8.09
N THR A 276 -2.31 -0.07 -7.83
CA THR A 276 -3.38 -0.32 -8.81
C THR A 276 -3.22 0.56 -10.05
N VAL A 277 -2.86 1.84 -9.88
CA VAL A 277 -2.53 2.74 -11.00
C VAL A 277 -1.38 2.17 -11.83
N ILE A 278 -0.28 1.76 -11.19
CA ILE A 278 0.88 1.21 -11.88
C ILE A 278 0.51 -0.05 -12.66
N VAL A 279 -0.14 -1.03 -12.02
CA VAL A 279 -0.55 -2.28 -12.69
C VAL A 279 -1.47 -2.00 -13.88
N THR A 280 -2.42 -1.08 -13.73
CA THR A 280 -3.31 -0.68 -14.83
C THR A 280 -2.54 -0.10 -16.01
N LEU A 281 -1.56 0.78 -15.75
CA LEU A 281 -0.70 1.35 -16.78
C LEU A 281 0.18 0.28 -17.46
N CYS A 282 0.72 -0.66 -16.68
CA CYS A 282 1.50 -1.78 -17.21
C CYS A 282 0.66 -2.64 -18.16
N GLN A 283 -0.57 -2.96 -17.75
CA GLN A 283 -1.47 -3.77 -18.56
C GLN A 283 -1.86 -3.10 -19.87
N LYS A 284 -2.17 -1.80 -19.81
CA LYS A 284 -2.43 -0.99 -21.01
C LYS A 284 -1.25 -1.07 -21.99
N ASP A 285 -0.03 -0.90 -21.52
CA ASP A 285 1.17 -0.92 -22.39
C ASP A 285 1.49 -2.32 -22.94
N LEU A 286 1.16 -3.37 -22.19
CA LEU A 286 1.25 -4.76 -22.65
C LEU A 286 0.10 -5.16 -23.61
N GLY A 287 -0.75 -4.22 -24.00
CA GLY A 287 -1.85 -4.47 -24.95
C GLY A 287 -3.04 -5.20 -24.34
N TYR A 288 -3.23 -5.13 -23.02
CA TYR A 288 -4.46 -5.56 -22.38
C TYR A 288 -5.42 -4.37 -22.29
N ASP A 289 -6.38 -4.31 -23.20
CA ASP A 289 -7.49 -3.36 -23.09
C ASP A 289 -8.48 -3.88 -22.06
N ARG A 290 -8.35 -3.36 -20.84
CA ARG A 290 -8.99 -3.92 -19.67
C ARG A 290 -9.92 -2.94 -18.94
N GLY A 291 -9.92 -1.68 -19.38
CA GLY A 291 -10.89 -0.65 -19.02
C GLY A 291 -11.26 -0.60 -17.53
N ASP A 292 -12.52 -0.29 -17.26
CA ASP A 292 -13.04 -0.18 -15.90
C ASP A 292 -13.30 -1.57 -15.25
N VAL A 293 -13.61 -2.59 -16.07
CA VAL A 293 -13.94 -3.95 -15.60
C VAL A 293 -12.74 -4.61 -14.91
N PHE A 294 -11.54 -4.43 -15.45
CA PHE A 294 -10.33 -4.94 -14.82
C PHE A 294 -10.06 -4.29 -13.47
N PHE A 295 -10.19 -2.95 -13.40
CA PHE A 295 -9.94 -2.22 -12.17
C PHE A 295 -10.82 -2.77 -11.04
N GLU A 296 -12.11 -2.98 -11.31
CA GLU A 296 -13.04 -3.55 -10.32
C GLU A 296 -12.64 -4.97 -9.89
N ARG A 297 -12.27 -5.84 -10.84
CA ARG A 297 -11.80 -7.19 -10.52
C ARG A 297 -10.51 -7.19 -9.72
N TYR A 298 -9.54 -6.36 -10.10
CA TYR A 298 -8.26 -6.25 -9.40
C TYR A 298 -8.47 -5.68 -7.98
N ARG A 299 -9.38 -4.72 -7.83
CA ARG A 299 -9.77 -4.17 -6.53
C ARG A 299 -10.39 -5.22 -5.64
N ILE A 300 -11.40 -5.94 -6.12
CA ILE A 300 -12.03 -7.03 -5.38
C ILE A 300 -11.00 -8.09 -5.00
N TYR A 301 -10.14 -8.49 -5.95
CA TYR A 301 -9.09 -9.48 -5.69
C TYR A 301 -8.10 -9.03 -4.61
N LYS A 302 -7.57 -7.80 -4.70
CA LYS A 302 -6.62 -7.29 -3.70
C LYS A 302 -7.27 -7.09 -2.34
N TYR A 303 -8.52 -6.64 -2.32
CA TYR A 303 -9.31 -6.56 -1.11
C TYR A 303 -9.48 -7.96 -0.49
N ARG A 304 -9.94 -8.96 -1.26
CA ARG A 304 -10.05 -10.37 -0.84
C ARG A 304 -8.72 -10.91 -0.30
N GLN A 305 -7.61 -10.66 -1.01
CA GLN A 305 -6.27 -11.07 -0.60
C GLN A 305 -5.86 -10.43 0.74
N SER A 306 -6.12 -9.13 0.92
CA SER A 306 -5.82 -8.41 2.16
C SER A 306 -6.64 -8.97 3.32
N THR A 307 -7.94 -9.12 3.13
CA THR A 307 -8.83 -9.66 4.17
C THR A 307 -8.47 -11.09 4.50
N PHE A 308 -8.23 -11.94 3.49
CA PHE A 308 -7.83 -13.33 3.71
C PHE A 308 -6.51 -13.43 4.49
N ARG A 309 -5.52 -12.59 4.17
CA ARG A 309 -4.27 -12.52 4.94
C ARG A 309 -4.53 -12.05 6.37
N GLN A 310 -5.34 -11.00 6.56
CA GLN A 310 -5.75 -10.54 7.88
C GLN A 310 -6.38 -11.69 8.70
N VAL A 311 -7.26 -12.49 8.08
CA VAL A 311 -7.81 -13.69 8.71
C VAL A 311 -6.71 -14.70 9.08
N CYS A 312 -5.78 -15.00 8.15
CA CYS A 312 -4.66 -15.92 8.45
C CYS A 312 -3.80 -15.40 9.61
N TYR A 313 -3.60 -14.09 9.69
CA TYR A 313 -2.89 -13.44 10.79
C TYR A 313 -3.66 -13.57 12.11
N ASP A 314 -4.96 -13.25 12.13
CA ASP A 314 -5.81 -13.42 13.31
C ASP A 314 -5.80 -14.88 13.78
N LEU A 315 -5.81 -15.83 12.83
CA LEU A 315 -5.69 -17.26 13.09
C LEU A 315 -4.32 -17.67 13.63
N ASP A 316 -3.21 -17.12 13.17
CA ASP A 316 -1.91 -17.48 13.73
C ASP A 316 -1.67 -16.81 15.10
N TRP A 317 -2.15 -15.58 15.24
CA TRP A 317 -2.13 -14.82 16.48
C TRP A 317 -2.88 -15.56 17.59
N ASN A 318 -4.15 -15.88 17.36
CA ASN A 318 -5.00 -16.57 18.33
C ASN A 318 -4.40 -17.95 18.72
N ARG A 319 -3.66 -18.60 17.80
CA ARG A 319 -3.03 -19.92 18.00
C ARG A 319 -1.80 -19.79 18.88
N SER A 320 -0.98 -18.77 18.64
CA SER A 320 0.27 -18.55 19.37
C SER A 320 0.06 -17.94 20.76
N TRP A 321 -1.00 -17.15 20.95
CA TRP A 321 -1.26 -16.44 22.20
C TRP A 321 -1.70 -17.38 23.33
N ILE A 322 -2.62 -18.32 23.08
CA ILE A 322 -3.21 -19.15 24.14
C ILE A 322 -2.16 -20.04 24.85
N PRO A 323 -1.25 -20.75 24.17
CA PRO A 323 -0.19 -21.52 24.83
C PRO A 323 0.75 -20.64 25.65
N LYS A 324 1.13 -19.46 25.14
CA LYS A 324 1.98 -18.49 25.86
C LYS A 324 1.30 -18.01 27.13
N PHE A 325 0.01 -17.71 27.06
CA PHE A 325 -0.79 -17.28 28.20
C PHE A 325 -0.92 -18.38 29.28
N ILE A 326 -1.11 -19.63 28.85
CA ILE A 326 -1.11 -20.80 29.75
C ILE A 326 0.23 -20.95 30.46
N GLN A 327 1.35 -20.82 29.73
CA GLN A 327 2.68 -20.89 30.31
C GLN A 327 2.93 -19.79 31.35
N ILE A 328 2.47 -18.56 31.09
CA ILE A 328 2.55 -17.44 32.05
C ILE A 328 1.80 -17.77 33.34
N LEU A 329 0.57 -18.30 33.24
CA LEU A 329 -0.25 -18.68 34.39
C LEU A 329 0.26 -19.92 35.15
N ALA A 330 0.98 -20.81 34.46
CA ALA A 330 1.58 -22.00 35.05
C ALA A 330 2.88 -21.68 35.81
N ASN A 331 3.72 -20.81 35.25
CA ASN A 331 5.13 -20.70 35.66
C ASN A 331 5.50 -19.45 36.46
N GLN A 332 4.63 -18.44 36.55
CA GLN A 332 4.98 -17.19 37.23
C GLN A 332 4.08 -16.93 38.43
N THR A 333 4.70 -16.57 39.56
CA THR A 333 3.99 -16.20 40.80
C THR A 333 3.94 -14.68 41.02
N ASN A 334 4.78 -13.88 40.35
CA ASN A 334 5.00 -12.46 40.66
C ASN A 334 5.40 -11.55 39.47
N SER A 335 4.98 -11.83 38.23
CA SER A 335 5.25 -10.92 37.11
C SER A 335 4.20 -9.81 36.98
N GLU A 336 4.60 -8.66 36.45
CA GLU A 336 3.68 -7.56 36.06
C GLU A 336 2.53 -8.06 35.18
N THR A 337 2.76 -9.11 34.38
CA THR A 337 1.74 -9.78 33.56
C THR A 337 0.64 -10.44 34.39
N LEU A 338 0.94 -10.97 35.58
CA LEU A 338 -0.07 -11.52 36.51
C LEU A 338 -0.87 -10.42 37.22
N GLN A 339 -0.24 -9.29 37.52
CA GLN A 339 -0.97 -8.12 38.02
C GLN A 339 -1.87 -7.54 36.92
N ALA A 340 -1.39 -7.45 35.69
CA ALA A 340 -2.22 -7.06 34.55
C ALA A 340 -3.39 -8.04 34.35
N PHE A 341 -3.19 -9.35 34.50
CA PHE A 341 -4.27 -10.33 34.49
C PHE A 341 -5.26 -10.12 35.65
N HIS A 342 -4.80 -9.76 36.85
CA HIS A 342 -5.69 -9.47 37.99
C HIS A 342 -6.64 -8.31 37.73
N HIS A 343 -6.13 -7.29 37.06
CA HIS A 343 -6.85 -6.03 36.81
C HIS A 343 -7.62 -6.01 35.49
N ASN A 344 -7.29 -6.89 34.54
CA ASN A 344 -7.95 -6.94 33.23
C ASN A 344 -8.79 -8.21 33.04
N PRO A 345 -9.92 -8.15 32.30
CA PRO A 345 -10.62 -9.35 31.83
C PRO A 345 -9.70 -10.19 30.92
N LEU A 346 -9.99 -11.49 30.80
CA LEU A 346 -9.44 -12.26 29.69
C LEU A 346 -9.93 -11.65 28.38
N SER A 347 -9.01 -11.38 27.46
CA SER A 347 -9.33 -10.84 26.14
C SER A 347 -10.14 -11.87 25.33
N THR A 348 -11.17 -11.38 24.64
CA THR A 348 -11.86 -12.15 23.59
C THR A 348 -11.04 -12.11 22.30
N PHE A 349 -11.22 -13.12 21.45
CA PHE A 349 -10.70 -13.14 20.10
C PHE A 349 -11.41 -12.10 19.23
N ASP A 350 -10.65 -11.36 18.43
CA ASP A 350 -11.21 -10.51 17.38
C ASP A 350 -11.72 -11.39 16.22
N ILE A 351 -12.99 -11.22 15.87
CA ILE A 351 -13.69 -11.96 14.82
C ILE A 351 -14.37 -11.04 13.82
N GLU A 352 -14.23 -9.73 13.94
CA GLU A 352 -14.99 -8.76 13.12
C GLU A 352 -14.54 -8.84 11.65
N SER A 353 -13.23 -8.80 11.41
CA SER A 353 -12.63 -8.95 10.07
C SER A 353 -13.08 -10.24 9.36
N ILE A 354 -13.17 -11.33 10.12
CA ILE A 354 -13.55 -12.66 9.61
C ILE A 354 -15.05 -12.72 9.32
N SER A 355 -15.86 -12.14 10.20
CA SER A 355 -17.31 -12.04 10.03
C SER A 355 -17.68 -11.25 8.78
N THR A 356 -17.01 -10.12 8.55
CA THR A 356 -17.22 -9.26 7.37
C THR A 356 -16.84 -9.98 6.07
N LEU A 357 -15.71 -10.71 6.05
CA LEU A 357 -15.30 -11.50 4.88
C LEU A 357 -16.34 -12.56 4.49
N VAL A 358 -16.82 -13.31 5.48
CA VAL A 358 -17.83 -14.37 5.29
C VAL A 358 -19.16 -13.78 4.82
N ARG A 359 -19.59 -12.68 5.46
CA ARG A 359 -20.90 -12.09 5.25
C ARG A 359 -21.00 -11.35 3.92
N ASP A 360 -20.00 -10.55 3.57
CA ASP A 360 -20.19 -9.51 2.55
C ASP A 360 -19.41 -9.79 1.26
N GLN A 361 -18.41 -10.69 1.27
CA GLN A 361 -17.37 -10.67 0.22
C GLN A 361 -17.10 -12.01 -0.48
N LEU A 362 -17.46 -13.12 0.15
CA LEU A 362 -17.46 -14.45 -0.47
C LEU A 362 -18.82 -14.81 -1.10
N LEU A 363 -19.72 -13.84 -1.25
CA LEU A 363 -21.09 -14.09 -1.69
C LEU A 363 -21.29 -14.13 -3.22
N GLU A 364 -20.39 -13.56 -4.02
CA GLU A 364 -20.74 -13.21 -5.40
C GLU A 364 -20.15 -14.06 -6.54
N GLU A 365 -19.34 -15.11 -6.32
CA GLU A 365 -18.84 -15.93 -7.46
C GLU A 365 -18.86 -17.46 -7.27
N ASN A 366 -19.19 -18.16 -8.36
CA ASN A 366 -19.58 -19.57 -8.48
C ASN A 366 -18.44 -20.60 -8.34
N SER A 367 -17.30 -20.25 -7.74
CA SER A 367 -16.20 -21.20 -7.64
C SER A 367 -16.38 -22.15 -6.46
N GLN A 368 -16.23 -23.45 -6.69
CA GLN A 368 -16.24 -24.48 -5.63
C GLN A 368 -15.22 -24.18 -4.52
N TYR A 369 -14.13 -23.48 -4.86
CA TYR A 369 -13.11 -23.03 -3.92
C TYR A 369 -13.65 -22.00 -2.94
N GLU A 370 -14.30 -20.93 -3.42
CA GLU A 370 -14.82 -19.87 -2.55
C GLU A 370 -15.92 -20.38 -1.62
N GLN A 371 -16.74 -21.32 -2.09
CA GLN A 371 -17.72 -22.01 -1.24
C GLN A 371 -17.05 -22.80 -0.12
N SER A 372 -15.99 -23.55 -0.45
CA SER A 372 -15.23 -24.33 0.54
C SER A 372 -14.55 -23.42 1.57
N LEU A 373 -13.93 -22.34 1.11
CA LEU A 373 -13.32 -21.33 1.98
C LEU A 373 -14.37 -20.67 2.88
N LYS A 374 -15.53 -20.30 2.34
CA LYS A 374 -16.62 -19.71 3.11
C LYS A 374 -17.12 -20.66 4.20
N SER A 375 -17.40 -21.91 3.86
CA SER A 375 -17.83 -22.92 4.84
C SER A 375 -16.79 -23.13 5.94
N TRP A 376 -15.50 -23.08 5.60
CA TRP A 376 -14.42 -23.15 6.58
C TRP A 376 -14.39 -21.92 7.50
N LEU A 377 -14.46 -20.71 6.95
CA LEU A 377 -14.49 -19.48 7.74
C LEU A 377 -15.74 -19.39 8.64
N GLU A 378 -16.89 -19.87 8.17
CA GLU A 378 -18.11 -19.98 8.98
C GLU A 378 -17.95 -20.95 10.14
N ALA A 379 -17.33 -22.11 9.90
CA ALA A 379 -17.03 -23.06 10.96
C ALA A 379 -16.05 -22.46 11.98
N TYR A 380 -15.00 -21.79 11.50
CA TYR A 380 -14.06 -21.07 12.37
C TYR A 380 -14.76 -19.98 13.19
N LEU A 381 -15.63 -19.20 12.56
CA LEU A 381 -16.34 -18.11 13.22
C LEU A 381 -17.23 -18.64 14.36
N ARG A 382 -17.97 -19.73 14.11
CA ARG A 382 -18.80 -20.39 15.12
C ARG A 382 -17.99 -20.87 16.31
N GLU A 383 -16.86 -21.54 16.06
CA GLU A 383 -16.02 -22.04 17.15
C GLU A 383 -15.37 -20.90 17.94
N THR A 384 -14.91 -19.84 17.28
CA THR A 384 -14.33 -18.68 17.95
C THR A 384 -15.37 -17.90 18.75
N GLN A 385 -16.60 -17.78 18.26
CA GLN A 385 -17.73 -17.22 19.02
C GLN A 385 -18.02 -18.03 20.28
N ARG A 386 -18.04 -19.36 20.17
CA ARG A 386 -18.23 -20.26 21.31
C ARG A 386 -17.13 -20.09 22.37
N LEU A 387 -15.86 -19.93 21.94
CA LEU A 387 -14.75 -19.64 22.85
C LEU A 387 -14.89 -18.26 23.49
N ASN A 388 -15.31 -17.24 22.73
CA ASN A 388 -15.56 -15.89 23.25
C ASN A 388 -16.67 -15.89 24.30
N GLU A 389 -17.76 -16.62 24.09
CA GLU A 389 -18.84 -16.78 25.07
C GLU A 389 -18.33 -17.44 26.36
N GLN A 390 -17.50 -18.48 26.24
CA GLN A 390 -16.87 -19.14 27.38
C GLN A 390 -15.95 -18.19 28.17
N ILE A 391 -15.16 -17.36 27.47
CA ILE A 391 -14.32 -16.32 28.07
C ILE A 391 -15.17 -15.27 28.77
N SER A 392 -16.27 -14.82 28.15
CA SER A 392 -17.21 -13.87 28.75
C SER A 392 -17.86 -14.43 30.00
N GLN A 393 -18.28 -15.70 29.99
CA GLN A 393 -18.82 -16.38 31.17
C GLN A 393 -17.78 -16.46 32.29
N PHE A 394 -16.53 -16.82 31.96
CA PHE A 394 -15.43 -16.80 32.93
C PHE A 394 -15.22 -15.41 33.54
N ASN A 395 -15.16 -14.36 32.71
CA ASN A 395 -14.98 -12.99 33.18
C ASN A 395 -16.16 -12.49 34.03
N ALA A 396 -17.39 -12.92 33.73
CA ALA A 396 -18.56 -12.60 34.54
C ALA A 396 -18.53 -13.31 35.91
N GLN A 397 -18.08 -14.57 35.94
CA GLN A 397 -17.96 -15.35 37.17
C GLN A 397 -16.76 -14.91 38.04
N TYR A 398 -15.67 -14.46 37.39
CA TYR A 398 -14.43 -14.02 38.03
C TYR A 398 -14.00 -12.64 37.49
N PRO A 399 -14.73 -11.57 37.85
CA PRO A 399 -14.46 -10.22 37.34
C PRO A 399 -13.11 -9.68 37.81
N SER A 400 -12.61 -8.65 37.12
CA SER A 400 -11.44 -7.87 37.55
C SER A 400 -11.55 -7.43 39.01
N GLY A 401 -10.48 -7.58 39.77
CA GLY A 401 -10.47 -7.28 41.21
C GLY A 401 -10.98 -8.39 42.13
N SER A 402 -11.48 -9.51 41.59
CA SER A 402 -11.69 -10.75 42.37
C SER A 402 -10.40 -11.19 43.06
N ARG A 403 -10.48 -11.97 44.15
CA ARG A 403 -9.27 -12.45 44.83
C ARG A 403 -8.34 -13.14 43.84
N LEU A 404 -7.09 -12.66 43.79
CA LEU A 404 -6.11 -13.06 42.77
C LEU A 404 -5.92 -14.57 42.69
N GLU A 405 -5.82 -15.25 43.85
CA GLU A 405 -5.62 -16.70 43.89
C GLU A 405 -6.82 -17.49 43.39
N ASP A 406 -8.05 -17.05 43.69
CA ASP A 406 -9.28 -17.71 43.23
C ASP A 406 -9.41 -17.57 41.69
N ARG A 407 -9.12 -16.37 41.18
CA ARG A 407 -9.13 -16.09 39.74
C ARG A 407 -8.03 -16.84 38.99
N LYS A 408 -6.82 -16.96 39.57
CA LYS A 408 -5.73 -17.78 39.02
C LYS A 408 -6.11 -19.25 38.95
N GLN A 409 -6.65 -19.81 40.02
CA GLN A 409 -7.04 -21.22 40.07
C GLN A 409 -8.16 -21.51 39.08
N ALA A 410 -9.18 -20.64 39.02
CA ALA A 410 -10.25 -20.75 38.05
C ALA A 410 -9.72 -20.63 36.61
N ALA A 411 -8.79 -19.71 36.33
CA ALA A 411 -8.19 -19.56 35.01
C ALA A 411 -7.41 -20.81 34.58
N ARG A 412 -6.67 -21.45 35.49
CA ARG A 412 -5.97 -22.71 35.20
C ARG A 412 -6.94 -23.82 34.79
N VAL A 413 -8.03 -23.98 35.54
CA VAL A 413 -9.06 -25.00 35.24
C VAL A 413 -9.75 -24.67 33.91
N PHE A 414 -10.16 -23.42 33.72
CA PHE A 414 -10.80 -22.94 32.51
C PHE A 414 -9.91 -23.17 31.27
N LEU A 415 -8.64 -22.79 31.32
CA LEU A 415 -7.72 -22.98 30.19
C LEU A 415 -7.39 -24.44 29.92
N ALA A 416 -7.32 -25.28 30.95
CA ALA A 416 -7.17 -26.73 30.76
C ALA A 416 -8.41 -27.34 30.07
N GLN A 417 -9.61 -26.85 30.38
CA GLN A 417 -10.83 -27.25 29.68
C GLN A 417 -10.87 -26.69 28.24
N LEU A 418 -10.47 -25.44 28.07
CA LEU A 418 -10.41 -24.75 26.79
C LEU A 418 -9.49 -25.50 25.82
N THR A 419 -8.27 -25.81 26.25
CA THR A 419 -7.28 -26.54 25.44
C THR A 419 -7.68 -27.96 25.10
N ASN A 420 -8.53 -28.58 25.93
CA ASN A 420 -9.08 -29.90 25.65
C ASN A 420 -10.33 -29.89 24.80
N SER A 421 -10.93 -28.72 24.56
CA SER A 421 -12.13 -28.59 23.74
C SER A 421 -11.86 -28.98 22.29
N LEU A 422 -12.87 -29.56 21.64
CA LEU A 422 -12.80 -29.91 20.22
C LEU A 422 -12.49 -28.67 19.36
N ALA A 423 -13.09 -27.52 19.69
CA ALA A 423 -12.82 -26.23 19.04
C ALA A 423 -11.35 -25.89 19.05
N TYR A 424 -10.74 -25.91 20.23
CA TYR A 424 -9.33 -25.56 20.39
C TYR A 424 -8.41 -26.57 19.70
N LYS A 425 -8.67 -27.87 19.82
CA LYS A 425 -7.86 -28.91 19.16
C LYS A 425 -7.94 -28.84 17.65
N THR A 426 -9.15 -28.68 17.10
CA THR A 426 -9.37 -28.47 15.66
C THR A 426 -8.59 -27.27 15.14
N TYR A 427 -8.40 -26.28 16.02
CA TYR A 427 -7.75 -25.03 15.70
C TYR A 427 -6.21 -25.06 15.87
N VAL A 428 -5.69 -25.57 16.98
CA VAL A 428 -4.24 -25.56 17.30
C VAL A 428 -3.50 -26.76 16.74
N ASP A 429 -4.16 -27.93 16.67
CA ASP A 429 -3.57 -29.18 16.20
C ASP A 429 -3.81 -29.44 14.71
N GLY A 430 -4.55 -28.56 14.01
CA GLY A 430 -4.67 -28.58 12.56
C GLY A 430 -3.29 -28.53 11.91
N LYS A 431 -2.94 -29.56 11.13
CA LYS A 431 -1.73 -29.54 10.29
C LYS A 431 -1.82 -28.41 9.28
N GLN A 432 -0.70 -27.84 8.86
CA GLN A 432 -0.69 -26.86 7.77
C GLN A 432 -0.70 -27.61 6.43
N THR A 433 -1.55 -27.19 5.50
CA THR A 433 -1.51 -27.63 4.10
C THR A 433 -1.39 -26.42 3.18
N GLU A 434 -0.49 -26.53 2.22
CA GLU A 434 -0.40 -25.57 1.12
C GLU A 434 -1.51 -25.86 0.11
N ILE A 435 -2.39 -24.89 -0.10
CA ILE A 435 -3.43 -24.90 -1.13
C ILE A 435 -3.10 -23.79 -2.12
N PHE A 436 -3.28 -24.01 -3.42
CA PHE A 436 -2.93 -23.01 -4.44
C PHE A 436 -4.20 -22.29 -4.94
N ILE A 437 -4.30 -20.95 -4.78
CA ILE A 437 -5.28 -20.12 -5.51
C ILE A 437 -4.57 -19.52 -6.72
N ASP A 438 -5.03 -19.80 -7.95
CA ASP A 438 -4.45 -19.23 -9.18
C ASP A 438 -2.91 -19.40 -9.26
N ASN A 439 -2.40 -20.57 -8.83
CA ASN A 439 -0.97 -20.89 -8.70
C ASN A 439 -0.19 -20.08 -7.65
N ILE A 440 -0.88 -19.43 -6.71
CA ILE A 440 -0.30 -18.80 -5.53
C ILE A 440 -0.46 -19.75 -4.34
N PRO A 441 0.63 -20.24 -3.71
CA PRO A 441 0.51 -21.05 -2.51
C PRO A 441 -0.07 -20.22 -1.38
N ILE A 442 -1.11 -20.78 -0.76
CA ILE A 442 -1.80 -20.29 0.41
C ILE A 442 -1.77 -21.39 1.44
N ILE A 443 -1.12 -21.12 2.56
CA ILE A 443 -1.09 -22.06 3.68
C ILE A 443 -2.46 -21.98 4.37
N LEU A 444 -3.25 -23.05 4.24
CA LEU A 444 -4.52 -23.23 4.95
C LEU A 444 -4.39 -24.37 5.95
N PHE A 445 -5.13 -24.29 7.05
CA PHE A 445 -5.10 -25.29 8.10
C PHE A 445 -5.94 -26.52 7.70
N ASP A 446 -5.31 -27.70 7.67
CA ASP A 446 -5.59 -28.92 6.90
C ASP A 446 -6.77 -29.79 7.38
N HIS A 447 -7.71 -29.28 8.17
CA HIS A 447 -8.63 -30.22 8.84
C HIS A 447 -9.69 -30.89 7.95
N PHE A 448 -9.74 -30.62 6.62
CA PHE A 448 -10.81 -31.10 5.74
C PHE A 448 -10.38 -31.66 4.35
N THR A 449 -9.11 -31.99 4.12
CA THR A 449 -8.68 -32.69 2.88
C THR A 449 -9.14 -34.16 2.77
N LYS A 450 -10.13 -34.59 3.56
CA LYS A 450 -10.75 -35.92 3.48
C LYS A 450 -12.26 -35.91 3.20
N VAL A 451 -12.78 -34.87 2.56
CA VAL A 451 -14.06 -34.96 1.84
C VAL A 451 -13.89 -34.30 0.47
N GLY A 452 -13.50 -35.14 -0.49
CA GLY A 452 -13.42 -34.88 -1.92
C GLY A 452 -13.34 -36.23 -2.60
#